data_AF-A0A962HE85-F1
#
_entry.id   AF-A0A962HE85-F1
#
_cell.length_a   1.000
_cell.length_b   1.000
_cell.length_c   1.000
_cell.angle_alpha   90.00
_cell.angle_beta   90.00
_cell.angle_gamma   90.00
#
_symmetry.space_group_name_H-M   'P 1'
#
loop_
_entity.id
_entity.type
_entity.pdbx_description
1 polymer ?
#
loop_
_entity_poly.entity_id
_entity_poly.type
_entity_poly.pdbx_seq_one_letter_code
_entity_poly.pdbx_strand_id
1 'polypeptide(L)' 'RDNMNVGFTFSAKSGRQDGNRSLDGYQTLDLRAGYRCSDKLSVNLALTNILDEDYELAYGYNSPRSQAMLSATFVF' A
#
# COMPACT_ATOMS: atom_id res chain seq x y z
N ARG A 1 7.53 25.34 -7.90
CA ARG A 1 6.41 24.42 -8.17
C ARG A 1 6.98 23.03 -7.92
N ASP A 2 6.48 22.32 -6.91
CA ASP A 2 6.96 20.96 -6.65
C ASP A 2 6.41 20.03 -7.74
N ASN A 3 7.32 19.43 -8.49
CA ASN A 3 6.99 18.44 -9.53
C ASN A 3 6.92 17.02 -8.96
N MET A 4 7.10 16.88 -7.63
CA MET A 4 7.13 15.61 -6.92
C MET A 4 6.17 15.63 -5.75
N ASN A 5 5.49 14.51 -5.52
CA ASN A 5 4.76 14.25 -4.29
C ASN A 5 5.18 12.90 -3.74
N VAL A 6 5.43 12.82 -2.44
CA VAL A 6 5.68 11.56 -1.75
C VAL A 6 4.74 11.50 -0.56
N GLY A 7 4.19 10.32 -0.30
CA GLY A 7 3.37 10.04 0.86
C GLY A 7 3.61 8.62 1.33
N PHE A 8 3.35 8.39 2.60
CA PHE A 8 3.33 7.07 3.17
C PHE A 8 2.08 6.92 4.02
N THR A 9 1.63 5.68 4.17
CA THR A 9 0.54 5.30 5.06
C THR A 9 1.05 4.18 5.94
N PHE A 10 1.04 4.38 7.25
CA PHE A 10 1.34 3.33 8.21
C PHE A 10 0.04 2.89 8.88
N SER A 11 -0.21 1.58 8.88
CA SER A 11 -1.39 0.98 9.52
C SER A 11 -0.95 -0.09 10.50
N ALA A 12 -1.50 -0.05 11.71
CA ALA A 12 -1.30 -1.10 12.71
C ALA A 12 -2.66 -1.59 13.19
N LYS A 13 -2.83 -2.91 13.24
CA LYS A 13 -4.03 -3.56 13.77
C LYS A 13 -3.63 -4.47 14.91
N SER A 14 -4.33 -4.34 16.03
CA SER A 14 -4.21 -5.28 17.13
C SER A 14 -4.85 -6.62 16.77
N GLY A 15 -4.34 -7.70 17.38
CA GLY A 15 -4.97 -9.01 17.26
C GLY A 15 -6.42 -8.98 17.74
N ARG A 16 -7.25 -9.83 17.15
CA ARG A 16 -8.68 -9.92 17.46
C ARG A 16 -9.10 -11.37 17.63
N GLN A 17 -10.01 -11.62 18.57
CA GLN A 17 -10.71 -12.89 18.65
C GLN A 17 -11.78 -12.94 17.55
N ASP A 18 -11.75 -13.99 16.74
CA ASP A 18 -12.76 -14.30 15.74
C ASP A 18 -13.33 -15.69 16.05
N GLY A 19 -14.48 -15.72 16.71
CA GLY A 19 -15.08 -16.94 17.24
C GLY A 19 -14.19 -17.63 18.29
N ASN A 20 -13.68 -18.83 17.96
CA ASN A 20 -12.86 -19.64 18.87
C ASN A 20 -11.35 -19.58 18.54
N ARG A 21 -10.91 -18.68 17.66
CA ARG A 21 -9.50 -18.48 17.28
C ARG A 21 -9.06 -17.03 17.45
N SER A 22 -7.77 -16.84 17.70
CA SER A 22 -7.13 -15.53 17.73
C SER A 22 -6.49 -15.26 16.38
N LEU A 23 -6.80 -14.11 15.77
CA LEU A 23 -6.03 -13.56 14.66
C LEU A 23 -4.96 -12.64 15.24
N ASP A 24 -3.72 -12.83 14.82
CA ASP A 24 -2.60 -12.01 15.26
C ASP A 24 -2.71 -10.58 14.72
N GLY A 25 -2.15 -9.64 15.49
CA GLY A 25 -2.04 -8.26 15.05
C GLY A 25 -1.01 -8.16 13.92
N TYR A 26 -1.21 -7.20 13.03
CA TYR A 26 -0.32 -6.97 11.88
C TYR A 26 -0.08 -5.48 11.67
N GLN A 27 1.02 -5.18 11.01
CA GLN A 27 1.40 -3.83 10.63
C GLN A 27 1.66 -3.79 9.12
N THR A 28 1.18 -2.75 8.44
CA THR A 28 1.48 -2.53 7.04
C THR A 28 2.02 -1.12 6.83
N LEU A 29 2.92 -1.01 5.86
CA LEU A 29 3.44 0.27 5.39
C LEU A 29 3.23 0.35 3.89
N ASP A 30 2.57 1.41 3.46
CA ASP A 30 2.35 1.72 2.05
C ASP A 30 3.10 3.01 1.71
N LEU A 31 3.72 3.04 0.54
CA LEU A 31 4.46 4.18 0.03
C LEU A 31 3.91 4.60 -1.32
N ARG A 32 3.72 5.90 -1.52
CA ARG A 32 3.25 6.48 -2.78
C ARG A 32 4.19 7.61 -3.20
N ALA A 33 4.65 7.56 -4.43
CA ALA A 33 5.45 8.62 -5.04
C ALA A 33 4.82 9.02 -6.38
N GLY A 34 4.71 10.31 -6.64
CA GLY A 34 4.26 10.86 -7.90
C GLY A 34 5.29 11.85 -8.43
N TYR A 35 5.52 11.81 -9.73
CA TYR A 35 6.40 12.71 -10.43
C TYR A 35 5.75 13.25 -11.70
N ARG A 36 5.73 14.57 -11.83
CA ARG A 36 5.31 15.27 -13.03
C ARG A 36 6.53 15.45 -13.94
N CYS A 37 6.66 14.54 -14.91
CA CYS A 37 7.70 14.59 -15.94
C CYS A 37 7.56 15.82 -16.84
N SER A 38 6.32 16.21 -17.16
CA SER A 38 5.99 17.43 -17.91
C SER A 38 4.56 17.89 -17.57
N ASP A 39 4.13 19.06 -18.06
CA ASP A 39 2.74 19.52 -17.89
C ASP A 39 1.69 18.56 -18.48
N LYS A 40 2.13 17.63 -19.34
CA LYS A 40 1.29 16.64 -20.02
C LYS A 40 1.48 15.21 -19.51
N LEU A 41 2.57 14.90 -18.81
CA LEU A 41 2.91 13.55 -18.39
C LEU A 41 3.22 13.50 -16.89
N SER A 42 2.49 12.65 -16.18
CA SER A 42 2.74 12.33 -14.78
C SER A 42 2.88 10.83 -14.59
N VAL A 43 3.80 10.41 -13.72
CA VAL A 43 4.04 9.02 -13.35
C VAL A 43 3.82 8.87 -11.86
N ASN A 44 3.14 7.80 -11.45
CA ASN A 44 2.93 7.47 -10.05
C ASN A 44 3.39 6.04 -9.77
N LEU A 45 4.07 5.86 -8.65
CA LEU A 45 4.45 4.58 -8.08
C LEU A 45 3.71 4.41 -6.75
N ALA A 46 3.04 3.28 -6.58
CA ALA A 46 2.45 2.87 -5.31
C ALA A 46 3.03 1.52 -4.92
N LEU A 47 3.62 1.44 -3.73
CA LEU A 47 4.08 0.22 -3.10
C LEU A 47 3.22 -0.02 -1.87
N THR A 48 2.68 -1.23 -1.72
CA THR A 48 1.80 -1.59 -0.61
C THR A 48 2.37 -2.75 0.16
N ASN A 49 2.17 -2.75 1.47
CA ASN A 49 2.71 -3.74 2.40
C ASN A 49 4.22 -3.96 2.22
N ILE A 50 5.02 -2.89 2.18
CA ILE A 50 6.47 -2.98 1.89
C ILE A 50 7.28 -3.68 2.99
N LEU A 51 6.68 -3.94 4.14
CA LEU A 51 7.27 -4.73 5.22
C LEU A 51 7.16 -6.24 4.94
N ASP A 52 6.46 -6.62 3.86
CA ASP A 52 6.19 -8.00 3.45
C ASP A 52 5.51 -8.82 4.54
N GLU A 53 4.63 -8.18 5.30
CA GLU A 53 3.90 -8.82 6.39
C GLU A 53 2.87 -9.79 5.79
N ASP A 54 2.97 -11.07 6.10
CA ASP A 54 1.91 -12.04 5.83
C ASP A 54 0.81 -11.85 6.90
N TYR A 55 -0.31 -11.23 6.52
CA TYR A 55 -1.45 -11.04 7.43
C TYR A 55 -2.73 -11.69 6.89
N GLU A 56 -3.64 -12.08 7.77
CA GLU A 56 -4.90 -12.74 7.41
C GLU A 56 -6.09 -11.79 7.64
N LEU A 57 -6.70 -11.29 6.56
CA LEU A 57 -7.82 -10.33 6.64
C LEU A 57 -9.13 -10.98 7.09
N ALA A 58 -9.29 -12.28 6.81
CA ALA A 58 -10.40 -13.14 7.24
C ALA A 58 -9.95 -14.59 7.19
N TYR A 59 -10.45 -15.43 8.11
CA TYR A 59 -10.08 -16.85 8.21
C TYR A 59 -10.24 -17.57 6.85
N GLY A 60 -9.13 -18.09 6.30
CA GLY A 60 -9.07 -18.80 5.02
C GLY A 60 -8.88 -17.91 3.78
N TYR A 61 -8.71 -16.60 3.94
CA TYR A 61 -8.36 -15.68 2.86
C TYR A 61 -7.00 -15.04 3.13
N ASN A 62 -5.99 -15.43 2.34
CA ASN A 62 -4.69 -14.79 2.35
C ASN A 62 -4.83 -13.33 1.91
N SER A 63 -4.29 -12.41 2.70
CA SER A 63 -4.13 -11.03 2.24
C SER A 63 -3.03 -11.00 1.17
N PRO A 64 -3.10 -10.07 0.21
CA PRO A 64 -1.99 -9.89 -0.72
C PRO A 64 -0.71 -9.54 0.05
N ARG A 65 0.40 -10.20 -0.29
CA ARG A 65 1.76 -9.83 0.13
C ARG A 65 2.13 -8.44 -0.42
N SER A 66 3.42 -8.08 -0.37
CA SER A 66 3.95 -6.89 -1.02
C SER A 66 3.46 -6.73 -2.47
N GLN A 67 2.92 -5.55 -2.79
CA GLN A 67 2.39 -5.23 -4.12
C GLN A 67 2.97 -3.91 -4.63
N ALA A 68 3.30 -3.84 -5.91
CA ALA A 68 3.81 -2.65 -6.57
C ALA A 68 2.94 -2.30 -7.80
N MET A 69 2.57 -1.03 -7.92
CA MET A 69 1.81 -0.50 -9.05
C MET A 69 2.51 0.73 -9.61
N LEU A 70 2.79 0.69 -10.91
CA LEU A 70 3.28 1.84 -11.67
C LEU A 70 2.15 2.32 -12.60
N SER A 71 1.84 3.61 -12.56
CA SER A 71 0.86 4.23 -13.46
C SER A 71 1.45 5.46 -14.12
N ALA A 72 1.02 5.71 -15.36
CA ALA A 72 1.36 6.91 -16.12
C ALA A 72 0.06 7.55 -16.62
N THR A 73 -0.04 8.87 -16.45
CA THR A 73 -1.17 9.67 -16.91
C THR A 73 -0.66 10.69 -17.92
N PHE A 74 -1.23 10.65 -19.11
CA PHE A 74 -0.92 11.59 -20.19
C PHE A 74 -2.17 12.42 -20.53
N VAL A 75 -2.00 13.73 -20.65
CA VAL A 75 -3.07 14.69 -21.00
C VAL A 75 -2.70 15.39 -22.31
N PHE A 76 -3.62 15.39 -23.27
CA PHE A 76 -3.41 15.92 -24.63
C PHE A 76 -3.63 17.44 -24.73
#